data_AF-A0A182YLS0-F1
#
_entry.id   AF-A0A182YLS0-F1
#
_cell.length_a   1.000
_cell.length_b   1.000
_cell.length_c   1.000
_cell.angle_alpha   90.00
_cell.angle_beta   90.00
_cell.angle_gamma   90.00
#
_symmetry.space_group_name_H-M   'P 1'
#
loop_
_entity.id
_entity.type
_entity.pdbx_description
1 polymer ?
#
loop_
_entity_poly.entity_id
_entity_poly.type
_entity_poly.pdbx_seq_one_letter_code
_entity_poly.pdbx_strand_id
1 'polypeptide(L)'
;MDRKVRVVSILLGVFVLFCNGESLGAGMLVERTQDGVIQAQESNVNSFPIEDIAGEEDTMRVLAKAFNPESVNPFLVGGGPATVGAYPAQVAIQIGATTFCGGTILNQNHILTAAGCVLDANNNLIAANQFTVRAGVLTVDQNAPALAVNRIFPHPHYNPWTFENDIAVLRLTNNIVFPQVATPNMAPAELNHRIVRDAETCQVLGWNWLPTAQNVPLQVLNVMFSPRASCISQHQGLLRDSMVCTETTATTHGVCAANRGGGLYCNDLLTGVISFGFGCGTNNTYTVYTQVRYFHHWIQQQFIRTDTPVAGPTPMPGVVGGGGGDASTVSLSVAIVIVAIVSALFLS
;
A
#
# COMPACT_ATOMS: atom_id res chain seq x y z
N MET A 1 -21.58 0.98 -47.66
CA MET A 1 -21.40 -0.48 -47.53
C MET A 1 -21.42 -0.80 -46.06
N ASP A 2 -22.59 -1.26 -45.61
CA ASP A 2 -22.87 -1.71 -44.24
C ASP A 2 -21.87 -2.75 -43.76
N ARG A 3 -21.42 -2.64 -42.51
CA ARG A 3 -21.13 -3.84 -41.72
C ARG A 3 -21.90 -3.80 -40.41
N LYS A 4 -22.84 -4.73 -40.38
CA LYS A 4 -23.81 -5.01 -39.33
C LYS A 4 -23.11 -5.46 -38.05
N VAL A 5 -23.57 -4.92 -36.93
CA VAL A 5 -23.40 -5.55 -35.61
C VAL A 5 -24.23 -6.84 -35.60
N ARG A 6 -23.62 -7.95 -35.21
CA ARG A 6 -24.34 -9.17 -34.80
C ARG A 6 -23.90 -9.53 -33.38
N VAL A 7 -24.83 -9.46 -32.45
CA VAL A 7 -24.75 -10.16 -31.16
C VAL A 7 -25.32 -11.55 -31.40
N VAL A 8 -24.56 -12.59 -31.05
CA VAL A 8 -25.07 -13.95 -30.85
C VAL A 8 -24.59 -14.40 -29.46
N SER A 9 -25.55 -14.70 -28.60
CA SER A 9 -25.39 -14.96 -27.16
C SER A 9 -24.64 -16.25 -26.81
N ILE A 10 -23.87 -16.14 -25.71
CA ILE A 10 -23.77 -16.98 -24.50
C ILE A 10 -23.52 -18.49 -24.68
N LEU A 11 -22.30 -18.94 -24.38
CA LEU A 11 -21.97 -19.88 -23.30
C LEU A 11 -20.45 -20.12 -23.22
N LEU A 12 -19.94 -20.26 -21.99
CA LEU A 12 -18.54 -20.43 -21.56
C LEU A 12 -17.72 -19.13 -21.46
N GLY A 13 -17.76 -18.58 -20.25
CA GLY A 13 -17.07 -17.35 -19.86
C GLY A 13 -15.56 -17.49 -19.89
N VAL A 14 -14.94 -16.66 -20.71
CA VAL A 14 -13.52 -16.31 -20.62
C VAL A 14 -13.49 -14.81 -20.30
N PHE A 15 -13.09 -14.45 -19.09
CA PHE A 15 -12.79 -13.06 -18.74
C PHE A 15 -11.32 -12.79 -19.06
N VAL A 16 -11.06 -11.95 -20.06
CA VAL A 16 -9.72 -11.38 -20.28
C VAL A 16 -9.72 -9.99 -19.64
N LEU A 17 -8.92 -9.82 -18.59
CA LEU A 17 -8.70 -8.52 -17.95
C LEU A 17 -7.71 -7.71 -18.79
N PHE A 18 -8.13 -6.52 -19.23
CA PHE A 18 -7.26 -5.55 -19.88
C PHE A 18 -7.03 -4.36 -18.95
N CYS A 19 -5.78 -3.91 -18.83
CA CYS A 19 -5.44 -2.62 -18.24
C CYS A 19 -4.48 -1.89 -19.20
N ASN A 20 -4.86 -0.70 -19.66
CA ASN A 20 -4.07 0.15 -20.58
C ASN A 20 -3.59 -0.50 -21.89
N GLY A 21 -4.38 -1.40 -22.47
CA GLY A 21 -4.20 -1.82 -23.87
C GLY A 21 -3.07 -2.81 -24.16
N GLU A 22 -2.39 -3.35 -23.14
CA GLU A 22 -1.46 -4.49 -23.32
C GLU A 22 -2.05 -5.81 -22.79
N SER A 23 -1.77 -6.89 -23.51
CA SER A 23 -2.19 -8.26 -23.21
C SER A 23 -1.24 -8.89 -22.19
N LEU A 24 -1.75 -9.34 -21.05
CA LEU A 24 -1.05 -10.30 -20.19
C LEU A 24 -1.16 -11.68 -20.84
N GLY A 25 -0.12 -12.13 -21.56
CA GLY A 25 -0.10 -13.47 -22.19
C GLY A 25 -0.28 -14.62 -21.16
N ALA A 26 -0.65 -15.85 -21.53
CA ALA A 26 -0.80 -16.49 -22.83
C ALA A 26 -2.01 -17.43 -22.84
N GLY A 27 -2.84 -17.38 -23.89
CA GLY A 27 -3.87 -18.39 -24.15
C GLY A 27 -3.27 -19.61 -24.83
N MET A 28 -3.44 -20.79 -24.24
CA MET A 28 -3.06 -22.07 -24.84
C MET A 28 -4.12 -22.49 -25.86
N LEU A 29 -3.72 -22.69 -27.11
CA LEU A 29 -4.56 -23.32 -28.13
C LEU A 29 -4.34 -24.83 -28.08
N VAL A 30 -5.42 -25.60 -27.92
CA VAL A 30 -5.39 -27.06 -28.11
C VAL A 30 -6.32 -27.39 -29.26
N GLU A 31 -5.75 -27.91 -30.34
CA GLU A 31 -6.51 -28.42 -31.48
C GLU A 31 -6.66 -29.95 -31.33
N ARG A 32 -7.88 -30.46 -31.55
CA ARG A 32 -8.21 -31.88 -31.41
C ARG A 32 -8.17 -32.53 -32.80
N THR A 33 -7.24 -33.42 -33.07
CA THR A 33 -7.32 -34.33 -34.23
C THR A 33 -8.00 -35.64 -33.84
N GLN A 34 -8.67 -36.25 -34.82
CA GLN A 34 -9.75 -37.22 -34.62
C GLN A 34 -9.33 -38.62 -34.13
N ASP A 35 -8.05 -38.92 -34.00
CA ASP A 35 -7.58 -40.30 -33.80
C ASP A 35 -6.77 -40.55 -32.51
N GLY A 36 -6.89 -39.67 -31.51
CA GLY A 36 -6.74 -40.07 -30.09
C GLY A 36 -5.38 -40.58 -29.60
N VAL A 37 -4.23 -40.23 -30.20
CA VAL A 37 -2.90 -40.57 -29.66
C VAL A 37 -1.97 -39.35 -29.68
N ILE A 38 -1.47 -38.94 -28.52
CA ILE A 38 -0.34 -37.99 -28.36
C ILE A 38 0.85 -38.77 -27.80
N GLN A 39 1.97 -38.79 -28.51
CA GLN A 39 3.25 -39.21 -27.94
C GLN A 39 3.98 -38.01 -27.34
N ALA A 40 4.47 -38.16 -26.11
CA ALA A 40 5.37 -37.23 -25.44
C ALA A 40 6.70 -37.92 -25.15
N GLN A 41 7.81 -37.23 -25.40
CA GLN A 41 9.15 -37.63 -24.98
C GLN A 41 9.59 -36.71 -23.83
N GLU A 42 10.05 -37.30 -22.73
CA GLU A 42 10.28 -36.67 -21.42
C GLU A 42 11.49 -35.73 -21.36
N SER A 43 11.34 -34.62 -20.64
CA SER A 43 12.28 -34.30 -19.55
C SER A 43 11.61 -33.41 -18.48
N ASN A 44 11.44 -34.03 -17.29
CA ASN A 44 11.23 -33.48 -15.94
C ASN A 44 10.11 -32.43 -15.72
N VAL A 45 8.84 -32.85 -15.51
CA VAL A 45 8.21 -33.36 -14.25
C VAL A 45 7.88 -32.19 -13.30
N ASN A 46 6.62 -31.78 -13.06
CA ASN A 46 5.46 -32.60 -12.70
C ASN A 46 4.14 -32.08 -13.30
N SER A 47 3.56 -32.84 -14.23
CA SER A 47 2.14 -32.83 -14.61
C SER A 47 1.40 -33.93 -13.84
N PHE A 48 0.37 -33.58 -13.07
CA PHE A 48 -0.59 -34.56 -12.54
C PHE A 48 -1.62 -34.91 -13.64
N PRO A 49 -2.04 -36.18 -13.80
CA PRO A 49 -3.12 -36.54 -14.70
C PRO A 49 -4.47 -36.12 -14.08
N ILE A 50 -5.28 -35.38 -14.82
CA ILE A 50 -6.68 -35.09 -14.48
C ILE A 50 -7.55 -36.05 -15.30
N GLU A 51 -7.90 -37.18 -14.72
CA GLU A 51 -9.09 -37.92 -15.15
C GLU A 51 -10.16 -37.78 -14.06
N ASP A 52 -11.34 -37.36 -14.51
CA ASP A 52 -12.62 -37.22 -13.82
C ASP A 52 -12.67 -36.41 -12.53
N ILE A 53 -12.77 -35.08 -12.69
CA ILE A 53 -13.23 -34.17 -11.63
C ILE A 53 -14.64 -33.69 -11.98
N ALA A 54 -15.63 -34.27 -11.31
CA ALA A 54 -17.02 -33.85 -11.37
C ALA A 54 -17.30 -32.83 -10.25
N GLY A 55 -17.39 -31.54 -10.59
CA GLY A 55 -17.94 -30.50 -9.71
C GLY A 55 -17.08 -29.24 -9.56
N GLU A 56 -17.76 -28.10 -9.37
CA GLU A 56 -17.20 -26.75 -9.23
C GLU A 56 -16.35 -26.54 -7.96
N GLU A 57 -16.52 -27.41 -6.96
CA GLU A 57 -15.76 -27.37 -5.71
C GLU A 57 -14.33 -27.91 -5.84
N ASP A 58 -14.10 -28.72 -6.89
CA ASP A 58 -12.92 -29.57 -7.01
C ASP A 58 -11.92 -28.99 -8.05
N THR A 59 -12.39 -28.15 -8.98
CA THR A 59 -11.55 -27.21 -9.76
C THR A 59 -10.88 -26.16 -8.89
N MET A 60 -11.54 -25.67 -7.84
CA MET A 60 -10.93 -24.73 -6.87
C MET A 60 -9.83 -25.37 -6.03
N ARG A 61 -9.90 -26.68 -5.77
CA ARG A 61 -8.84 -27.44 -5.10
C ARG A 61 -7.62 -27.66 -5.99
N VAL A 62 -7.81 -27.87 -7.28
CA VAL A 62 -6.72 -28.01 -8.25
C VAL A 62 -6.02 -26.66 -8.47
N LEU A 63 -6.77 -25.56 -8.57
CA LEU A 63 -6.21 -24.20 -8.62
C LEU A 63 -5.45 -23.83 -7.32
N ALA A 64 -5.96 -24.25 -6.16
CA ALA A 64 -5.28 -24.10 -4.87
C ALA A 64 -4.01 -24.96 -4.73
N LYS A 65 -3.85 -26.01 -5.53
CA LYS A 65 -2.61 -26.83 -5.62
C LYS A 65 -1.61 -26.31 -6.66
N ALA A 66 -2.06 -25.57 -7.67
CA ALA A 66 -1.21 -24.92 -8.67
C ALA A 66 -0.59 -23.62 -8.15
N PHE A 67 -1.23 -22.97 -7.18
CA PHE A 67 -0.60 -21.95 -6.34
C PHE A 67 0.07 -22.63 -5.15
N ASN A 68 1.39 -22.79 -5.18
CA ASN A 68 2.13 -23.04 -3.95
C ASN A 68 2.16 -21.74 -3.13
N PRO A 69 1.50 -21.63 -1.98
CA PRO A 69 1.51 -20.39 -1.18
C PRO A 69 2.88 -20.09 -0.53
N GLU A 70 3.94 -20.83 -0.87
CA GLU A 70 5.31 -20.61 -0.38
C GLU A 70 6.16 -19.62 -1.20
N SER A 71 5.68 -19.05 -2.32
CA SER A 71 6.57 -18.27 -3.23
C SER A 71 6.27 -16.77 -3.40
N VAL A 72 5.35 -16.17 -2.65
CA VAL A 72 5.33 -14.70 -2.47
C VAL A 72 5.53 -14.39 -1.00
N ASN A 73 6.80 -14.45 -0.62
CA ASN A 73 7.26 -14.15 0.72
C ASN A 73 7.15 -12.63 0.97
N PRO A 74 6.25 -12.15 1.83
CA PRO A 74 5.93 -10.73 1.97
C PRO A 74 6.93 -10.04 2.88
N PHE A 75 8.20 -10.05 2.48
CA PHE A 75 9.31 -9.52 3.27
C PHE A 75 9.73 -8.12 2.82
N LEU A 76 10.49 -7.43 3.67
CA LEU A 76 11.62 -6.64 3.20
C LEU A 76 12.56 -7.61 2.48
N VAL A 77 12.31 -7.84 1.20
CA VAL A 77 13.02 -8.86 0.43
C VAL A 77 14.47 -8.40 0.29
N GLY A 78 15.42 -9.28 0.61
CA GLY A 78 16.85 -8.97 0.60
C GLY A 78 17.36 -8.20 1.82
N GLY A 79 16.51 -7.98 2.83
CA GLY A 79 16.91 -7.43 4.11
C GLY A 79 17.55 -8.47 5.04
N GLY A 80 17.97 -8.00 6.21
CA GLY A 80 18.49 -8.85 7.29
C GLY A 80 17.87 -8.50 8.65
N PRO A 81 18.05 -9.35 9.67
CA PRO A 81 17.51 -9.09 11.00
C PRO A 81 18.10 -7.82 11.62
N ALA A 82 17.26 -7.03 12.28
CA ALA A 82 17.69 -5.88 13.05
C ALA A 82 18.50 -6.30 14.28
N THR A 83 19.54 -5.54 14.60
CA THR A 83 20.31 -5.71 15.82
C THR A 83 19.55 -5.18 17.03
N VAL A 84 19.78 -5.80 18.19
CA VAL A 84 19.12 -5.41 19.44
C VAL A 84 19.45 -3.96 19.77
N GLY A 85 18.41 -3.14 19.98
CA GLY A 85 18.57 -1.76 20.41
C GLY A 85 18.93 -0.76 19.30
N ALA A 86 19.17 -1.19 18.07
CA ALA A 86 19.54 -0.27 16.98
C ALA A 86 18.41 0.67 16.56
N TYR A 87 17.15 0.22 16.65
CA TYR A 87 15.99 1.00 16.22
C TYR A 87 14.93 1.10 17.33
N PRO A 88 15.23 1.82 18.42
CA PRO A 88 14.38 1.88 19.62
C PRO A 88 13.07 2.65 19.41
N ALA A 89 12.97 3.43 18.32
CA ALA A 89 11.78 4.19 17.98
C ALA A 89 10.79 3.43 17.10
N GLN A 90 11.19 2.32 16.49
CA GLN A 90 10.35 1.58 15.57
C GLN A 90 9.23 0.86 16.33
N VAL A 91 7.99 0.95 15.83
CA VAL A 91 6.82 0.31 16.46
C VAL A 91 5.94 -0.41 15.45
N ALA A 92 5.33 -1.48 15.93
CA ALA A 92 4.34 -2.25 15.22
C ALA A 92 2.94 -1.74 15.58
N ILE A 93 2.10 -1.48 14.59
CA ILE A 93 0.73 -0.99 14.77
C ILE A 93 -0.21 -2.08 14.25
N GLN A 94 -0.89 -2.74 15.17
CA GLN A 94 -1.93 -3.71 14.86
C GLN A 94 -3.30 -3.00 14.86
N ILE A 95 -4.09 -3.24 13.81
CA ILE A 95 -5.37 -2.59 13.57
C ILE A 95 -6.43 -3.67 13.38
N GLY A 96 -7.34 -3.76 14.35
CA GLY A 96 -8.29 -4.88 14.41
C GLY A 96 -7.57 -6.24 14.47
N ALA A 97 -8.08 -7.22 13.72
CA ALA A 97 -7.57 -8.59 13.75
C ALA A 97 -6.52 -8.89 12.65
N THR A 98 -6.53 -8.14 11.54
CA THR A 98 -5.87 -8.57 10.30
C THR A 98 -4.96 -7.52 9.67
N THR A 99 -5.04 -6.26 10.10
CA THR A 99 -4.30 -5.18 9.47
C THR A 99 -3.09 -4.80 10.34
N PHE A 100 -1.97 -4.59 9.67
CA PHE A 100 -0.71 -4.23 10.28
C PHE A 100 -0.06 -3.07 9.54
N CYS A 101 0.50 -2.14 10.30
CA CYS A 101 1.34 -1.05 9.82
C CYS A 101 2.57 -0.89 10.71
N GLY A 102 3.58 -0.24 10.18
CA GLY A 102 4.67 0.31 10.97
C GLY A 102 4.33 1.69 11.54
N GLY A 103 5.14 2.11 12.50
CA GLY A 103 5.15 3.47 13.00
C GLY A 103 6.49 3.83 13.66
N THR A 104 6.58 5.06 14.14
CA THR A 104 7.78 5.56 14.82
C THR A 104 7.42 6.41 16.04
N ILE A 105 8.08 6.16 17.18
CA ILE A 105 7.91 6.95 18.41
C ILE A 105 8.47 8.35 18.18
N LEU A 106 7.65 9.38 18.41
CA LEU A 106 8.06 10.78 18.34
C LEU A 106 8.40 11.35 19.72
N ASN A 107 7.65 10.94 20.74
CA ASN A 107 7.83 11.37 22.13
C ASN A 107 7.10 10.37 23.07
N GLN A 108 6.91 10.76 24.33
CA GLN A 108 6.32 9.90 25.36
C GLN A 108 4.93 9.36 25.00
N ASN A 109 4.15 10.00 24.15
CA ASN A 109 2.78 9.54 23.85
C ASN A 109 2.35 9.79 22.41
N HIS A 110 3.26 10.08 21.49
CA HIS A 110 2.94 10.27 20.08
C HIS A 110 3.71 9.30 19.19
N ILE A 111 3.00 8.65 18.28
CA ILE A 111 3.53 7.74 17.27
C ILE A 111 3.23 8.32 15.89
N LEU A 112 4.23 8.41 15.02
CA LEU A 112 4.07 8.74 13.61
C LEU A 112 3.75 7.49 12.79
N THR A 113 2.83 7.60 11.84
CA THR A 113 2.51 6.55 10.86
C THR A 113 1.93 7.18 9.59
N ALA A 114 1.49 6.36 8.63
CA ALA A 114 0.85 6.79 7.40
C ALA A 114 -0.65 7.07 7.61
N ALA A 115 -1.24 7.99 6.85
CA ALA A 115 -2.68 8.24 6.88
C ALA A 115 -3.48 7.04 6.35
N GLY A 116 -2.98 6.36 5.32
CA GLY A 116 -3.55 5.14 4.78
C GLY A 116 -3.58 3.97 5.77
N CYS A 117 -2.90 4.07 6.91
CA CYS A 117 -3.04 3.09 8.00
C CYS A 117 -4.23 3.40 8.89
N VAL A 118 -4.66 4.66 9.01
CA VAL A 118 -5.69 5.06 9.99
C VAL A 118 -7.07 5.31 9.38
N LEU A 119 -7.16 5.24 8.05
CA LEU A 119 -8.36 5.48 7.28
C LEU A 119 -8.80 4.20 6.59
N ASP A 120 -10.12 3.94 6.58
CA ASP A 120 -10.69 2.81 5.86
C ASP A 120 -10.74 3.04 4.34
N ALA A 121 -11.24 2.06 3.58
CA ALA A 121 -11.36 2.16 2.13
C ALA A 121 -12.28 3.29 1.65
N ASN A 122 -13.15 3.81 2.51
CA ASN A 122 -14.05 4.94 2.25
C ASN A 122 -13.49 6.26 2.81
N ASN A 123 -12.22 6.28 3.23
CA ASN A 123 -11.53 7.41 3.84
C ASN A 123 -12.14 7.87 5.18
N ASN A 124 -12.86 6.99 5.88
CA ASN A 124 -13.34 7.27 7.22
C ASN A 124 -12.29 6.92 8.25
N LEU A 125 -12.27 7.65 9.36
CA LEU A 125 -11.37 7.39 10.47
C LEU A 125 -11.73 6.07 11.18
N ILE A 126 -10.78 5.16 11.26
CA ILE A 126 -10.90 3.92 12.04
C ILE A 126 -10.91 4.28 13.53
N ALA A 127 -11.73 3.60 14.32
CA ALA A 127 -11.89 3.92 15.73
C ALA A 127 -10.61 3.65 16.53
N ALA A 128 -10.22 4.57 17.42
CA ALA A 128 -8.95 4.50 18.16
C ALA A 128 -8.79 3.23 19.00
N ASN A 129 -9.89 2.66 19.51
CA ASN A 129 -9.90 1.41 20.26
C ASN A 129 -9.56 0.17 19.42
N GLN A 130 -9.50 0.29 18.09
CA GLN A 130 -9.05 -0.79 17.20
C GLN A 130 -7.54 -0.83 17.02
N PHE A 131 -6.80 0.17 17.54
CA PHE A 131 -5.36 0.27 17.38
C PHE A 131 -4.63 -0.22 18.63
N THR A 132 -3.67 -1.10 18.41
CA THR A 132 -2.71 -1.55 19.42
C THR A 132 -1.30 -1.29 18.91
N VAL A 133 -0.53 -0.49 19.65
CA VAL A 133 0.87 -0.21 19.34
C VAL A 133 1.76 -1.15 20.16
N ARG A 134 2.68 -1.85 19.51
CA ARG A 134 3.68 -2.70 20.14
C ARG A 134 5.06 -2.08 19.94
N ALA A 135 5.77 -1.87 21.04
CA ALA A 135 7.01 -1.12 21.08
C ALA A 135 8.04 -1.80 21.98
N GLY A 136 9.33 -1.53 21.78
CA GLY A 136 10.41 -2.09 22.60
C GLY A 136 10.64 -3.59 22.38
N VAL A 137 10.26 -4.12 21.22
CA VAL A 137 10.41 -5.54 20.87
C VAL A 137 11.13 -5.68 19.53
N LEU A 138 11.96 -6.72 19.40
CA LEU A 138 12.50 -7.12 18.09
C LEU A 138 11.58 -8.10 17.39
N THR A 139 10.97 -9.00 18.15
CA THR A 139 10.01 -9.97 17.65
C THR A 139 8.61 -9.56 18.05
N VAL A 140 7.72 -9.42 17.09
CA VAL A 140 6.30 -9.19 17.36
C VAL A 140 5.63 -10.54 17.57
N ASP A 141 5.12 -10.72 18.79
CA ASP A 141 4.28 -11.85 19.19
C ASP A 141 3.07 -11.35 19.99
N GLN A 142 2.23 -12.27 20.47
CA GLN A 142 1.02 -11.93 21.22
C GLN A 142 1.32 -11.31 22.61
N ASN A 143 2.49 -11.60 23.19
CA ASN A 143 2.93 -11.18 24.52
C ASN A 143 3.69 -9.85 24.53
N ALA A 144 4.10 -9.35 23.36
CA ALA A 144 4.77 -8.07 23.23
C ALA A 144 3.97 -6.93 23.91
N PRO A 145 4.62 -6.03 24.68
CA PRO A 145 3.94 -4.92 25.35
C PRO A 145 3.04 -4.14 24.41
N ALA A 146 1.79 -3.96 24.82
CA ALA A 146 0.73 -3.32 24.05
C ALA A 146 0.39 -1.96 24.65
N LEU A 147 0.38 -0.93 23.81
CA LEU A 147 0.03 0.45 24.15
C LEU A 147 -1.25 0.81 23.42
N ALA A 148 -2.27 1.20 24.18
CA ALA A 148 -3.55 1.63 23.64
C ALA A 148 -3.46 3.04 23.04
N VAL A 149 -4.25 3.28 21.99
CA VAL A 149 -4.39 4.59 21.35
C VAL A 149 -5.63 5.30 21.88
N ASN A 150 -5.47 6.56 22.27
CA ASN A 150 -6.55 7.44 22.73
C ASN A 150 -7.13 8.27 21.58
N ARG A 151 -6.27 8.78 20.69
CA ARG A 151 -6.67 9.69 19.62
C ARG A 151 -5.79 9.53 18.39
N ILE A 152 -6.34 9.87 17.23
CA ILE A 152 -5.70 9.75 15.94
C ILE A 152 -5.83 11.09 15.21
N PHE A 153 -4.73 11.56 14.61
CA PHE A 153 -4.67 12.80 13.86
C PHE A 153 -4.21 12.50 12.43
N PRO A 154 -5.12 12.12 11.51
CA PRO A 154 -4.77 12.04 10.10
C PRO A 154 -4.50 13.45 9.54
N HIS A 155 -3.66 13.56 8.52
CA HIS A 155 -3.52 14.83 7.82
C HIS A 155 -4.85 15.22 7.14
N PRO A 156 -5.37 16.44 7.36
CA PRO A 156 -6.69 16.86 6.86
C PRO A 156 -6.75 17.07 5.35
N HIS A 157 -5.63 16.90 4.64
CA HIS A 157 -5.55 16.96 3.18
C HIS A 157 -4.97 15.66 2.60
N TYR A 158 -5.02 14.55 3.34
CA TYR A 158 -4.67 13.25 2.77
C TYR A 158 -5.55 12.95 1.56
N ASN A 159 -4.92 12.54 0.46
CA ASN A 159 -5.59 12.15 -0.77
C ASN A 159 -5.32 10.67 -1.06
N PRO A 160 -6.33 9.78 -0.99
CA PRO A 160 -6.14 8.34 -1.20
C PRO A 160 -5.81 7.95 -2.65
N TRP A 161 -6.00 8.85 -3.62
CA TRP A 161 -5.70 8.58 -5.04
C TRP A 161 -4.26 8.93 -5.41
N THR A 162 -3.72 9.99 -4.82
CA THR A 162 -2.35 10.44 -5.09
C THR A 162 -1.37 10.06 -3.99
N PHE A 163 -1.85 9.55 -2.85
CA PHE A 163 -1.11 9.36 -1.61
C PHE A 163 -0.46 10.64 -1.07
N GLU A 164 -0.93 11.80 -1.53
CA GLU A 164 -0.43 13.08 -1.03
C GLU A 164 -0.86 13.28 0.41
N ASN A 165 0.08 13.78 1.23
CA ASN A 165 -0.09 13.94 2.67
C ASN A 165 -0.43 12.62 3.41
N ASP A 166 0.15 11.50 2.98
CA ASP A 166 0.01 10.19 3.64
C ASP A 166 0.72 10.11 5.00
N ILE A 167 0.24 10.89 5.96
CA ILE A 167 0.83 11.01 7.30
C ILE A 167 -0.26 11.14 8.38
N ALA A 168 -0.05 10.46 9.50
CA ALA A 168 -0.90 10.51 10.67
C ALA A 168 -0.07 10.46 11.96
N VAL A 169 -0.61 11.04 13.03
CA VAL A 169 -0.05 10.93 14.38
C VAL A 169 -1.07 10.23 15.28
N LEU A 170 -0.64 9.18 15.99
CA LEU A 170 -1.42 8.54 17.04
C LEU A 170 -1.01 9.13 18.39
N ARG A 171 -1.98 9.42 19.25
CA ARG A 171 -1.74 9.71 20.66
C ARG A 171 -2.08 8.49 21.51
N LEU A 172 -1.12 8.03 22.28
CA LEU A 172 -1.27 6.92 23.21
C LEU A 172 -2.11 7.33 24.44
N THR A 173 -2.79 6.36 25.04
CA THR A 173 -3.53 6.56 26.29
C THR A 173 -2.61 6.80 27.48
N ASN A 174 -1.49 6.08 27.53
CA ASN A 174 -0.49 6.19 28.59
C ASN A 174 0.86 6.61 28.01
N ASN A 175 1.62 7.36 28.81
CA ASN A 175 2.97 7.76 28.43
C ASN A 175 3.92 6.55 28.48
N ILE A 176 4.76 6.44 27.46
CA ILE A 176 5.93 5.57 27.41
C ILE A 176 6.94 6.06 28.44
N VAL A 177 7.42 5.14 29.28
CA VAL A 177 8.56 5.37 30.16
C VAL A 177 9.82 4.94 29.42
N PHE A 178 10.67 5.91 29.08
CA PHE A 178 11.93 5.63 28.40
C PHE A 178 12.98 5.15 29.42
N PRO A 179 13.55 3.96 29.23
CA PRO A 179 14.57 3.40 30.11
C PRO A 179 15.96 3.99 29.81
N GLN A 180 16.88 3.88 30.78
CA GLN A 180 18.21 4.51 30.71
C GLN A 180 19.21 3.81 29.78
N VAL A 181 18.96 2.55 29.43
CA VAL A 181 19.82 1.75 28.53
C VAL A 181 19.00 1.25 27.36
N ALA A 182 19.62 1.04 26.20
CA ALA A 182 18.91 0.79 24.96
C ALA A 182 18.96 -0.70 24.52
N THR A 183 18.42 -1.68 25.27
CA THR A 183 18.34 -3.08 24.76
C THR A 183 17.33 -4.02 25.44
N PRO A 184 16.39 -4.61 24.68
CA PRO A 184 15.52 -3.90 23.73
C PRO A 184 14.66 -2.92 24.51
N ASN A 185 14.73 -1.64 24.14
CA ASN A 185 14.11 -0.58 24.90
C ASN A 185 13.63 0.53 23.95
N MET A 186 12.70 1.36 24.42
CA MET A 186 12.05 2.38 23.61
C MET A 186 12.78 3.72 23.71
N ALA A 187 12.86 4.47 22.61
CA ALA A 187 13.33 5.85 22.59
C ALA A 187 12.62 6.61 21.45
N PRO A 188 12.46 7.94 21.55
CA PRO A 188 11.94 8.73 20.44
C PRO A 188 12.96 8.77 19.28
N ALA A 189 12.46 8.82 18.05
CA ALA A 189 13.30 9.05 16.88
C ALA A 189 13.77 10.50 16.82
N GLU A 190 15.01 10.70 16.36
CA GLU A 190 15.48 12.02 15.96
C GLU A 190 15.03 12.29 14.52
N LEU A 191 14.39 13.44 14.29
CA LEU A 191 13.84 13.80 12.98
C LEU A 191 14.93 14.38 12.08
N ASN A 192 14.96 13.95 10.82
CA ASN A 192 15.85 14.55 9.84
C ASN A 192 15.26 15.88 9.35
N HIS A 193 15.91 16.98 9.70
CA HIS A 193 15.53 18.31 9.23
C HIS A 193 16.29 18.75 7.98
N ARG A 194 17.27 17.96 7.50
CA ARG A 194 18.12 18.33 6.36
C ARG A 194 17.64 17.65 5.08
N ILE A 195 18.08 18.19 3.95
CA ILE A 195 17.89 17.54 2.66
C ILE A 195 18.92 16.41 2.58
N VAL A 196 18.45 15.19 2.36
CA VAL A 196 19.31 14.02 2.12
C VAL A 196 19.88 14.10 0.71
N ARG A 197 21.14 13.73 0.55
CA ARG A 197 21.81 13.75 -0.76
C ARG A 197 21.37 12.55 -1.59
N ASP A 198 21.34 12.73 -2.90
CA ASP A 198 21.17 11.62 -3.82
C ASP A 198 22.29 10.59 -3.62
N ALA A 199 21.95 9.32 -3.79
CA ALA A 199 22.82 8.16 -3.53
C ALA A 199 23.33 8.04 -2.09
N GLU A 200 22.68 8.70 -1.12
CA GLU A 200 22.90 8.39 0.29
C GLU A 200 22.32 7.01 0.62
N THR A 201 23.05 6.18 1.38
CA THR A 201 22.51 4.92 1.90
C THR A 201 21.58 5.18 3.07
N CYS A 202 20.37 4.64 2.98
CA CYS A 202 19.34 4.71 4.01
C CYS A 202 18.85 3.30 4.37
N GLN A 203 18.10 3.22 5.46
CA GLN A 203 17.61 1.98 6.04
C GLN A 203 16.09 2.04 6.21
N VAL A 204 15.44 0.99 5.74
CA VAL A 204 14.00 0.77 5.90
C VAL A 204 13.79 -0.32 6.93
N LEU A 205 12.86 -0.08 7.85
CA LEU A 205 12.57 -1.00 8.95
C LEU A 205 11.16 -1.57 8.80
N GLY A 206 11.00 -2.83 9.19
CA GLY A 206 9.73 -3.47 8.99
C GLY A 206 9.57 -4.82 9.69
N TRP A 207 8.38 -5.04 10.23
CA TRP A 207 7.93 -6.39 10.53
C TRP A 207 7.06 -6.84 9.38
N ASN A 208 7.49 -7.93 8.77
CA ASN A 208 6.84 -8.54 7.64
C ASN A 208 5.65 -9.38 8.11
N TRP A 209 4.72 -8.70 8.77
CA TRP A 209 3.70 -9.34 9.56
C TRP A 209 2.61 -9.93 8.66
N LEU A 210 2.19 -11.14 9.02
CA LEU A 210 1.06 -11.84 8.45
C LEU A 210 0.12 -12.27 9.57
N PRO A 211 -1.20 -12.36 9.33
CA PRO A 211 -2.17 -12.79 10.34
C PRO A 211 -1.85 -14.12 11.01
N THR A 212 -1.16 -15.02 10.29
CA THR A 212 -0.78 -16.36 10.77
C THR A 212 0.63 -16.41 11.33
N ALA A 213 1.43 -15.35 11.19
CA ALA A 213 2.83 -15.36 11.58
C ALA A 213 3.00 -15.12 13.09
N GLN A 214 3.79 -15.97 13.72
CA GLN A 214 4.23 -15.81 15.10
C GLN A 214 5.72 -15.48 15.14
N ASN A 215 6.15 -14.72 16.15
CA ASN A 215 7.55 -14.36 16.37
C ASN A 215 8.20 -13.66 15.17
N VAL A 216 7.49 -12.70 14.57
CA VAL A 216 7.97 -11.99 13.37
C VAL A 216 9.15 -11.10 13.77
N PRO A 217 10.39 -11.35 13.28
CA PRO A 217 11.53 -10.51 13.62
C PRO A 217 11.52 -9.20 12.84
N LEU A 218 11.98 -8.13 13.48
CA LEU A 218 12.24 -6.86 12.82
C LEU A 218 13.35 -7.06 11.78
N GLN A 219 13.09 -6.61 10.56
CA GLN A 219 14.04 -6.64 9.46
C GLN A 219 14.49 -5.22 9.11
N VAL A 220 15.70 -5.14 8.54
CA VAL A 220 16.31 -3.93 8.01
C VAL A 220 16.65 -4.19 6.55
N LEU A 221 16.33 -3.24 5.68
CA LEU A 221 16.74 -3.25 4.28
C LEU A 221 17.51 -1.97 3.96
N ASN A 222 18.71 -2.12 3.42
CA ASN A 222 19.46 -0.99 2.89
C ASN A 222 18.88 -0.58 1.53
N VAL A 223 18.65 0.71 1.35
CA VAL A 223 18.14 1.34 0.13
C VAL A 223 18.98 2.58 -0.17
N MET A 224 18.95 3.03 -1.41
CA MET A 224 19.65 4.24 -1.85
C MET A 224 18.67 5.37 -2.04
N PHE A 225 18.96 6.54 -1.49
CA PHE A 225 18.15 7.74 -1.70
C PHE A 225 18.22 8.15 -3.18
N SER A 226 17.06 8.21 -3.84
CA SER A 226 17.01 8.33 -5.29
C SER A 226 16.77 9.76 -5.75
N PRO A 227 17.40 10.19 -6.86
CA PRO A 227 17.08 11.46 -7.49
C PRO A 227 15.60 11.56 -7.82
N ARG A 228 15.01 12.74 -7.56
CA ARG A 228 13.59 13.01 -7.78
C ARG A 228 13.14 12.71 -9.22
N ALA A 229 13.99 13.02 -10.20
CA ALA A 229 13.69 12.78 -11.62
C ALA A 229 13.50 11.29 -11.94
N SER A 230 14.34 10.41 -11.40
CA SER A 230 14.22 8.96 -11.56
C SER A 230 12.90 8.45 -10.97
N CYS A 231 12.56 8.90 -9.78
CA CYS A 231 11.30 8.53 -9.12
C CYS A 231 10.06 9.06 -9.85
N ILE A 232 10.11 10.27 -10.42
CA ILE A 232 9.02 10.81 -11.26
C ILE A 232 8.81 9.93 -12.49
N SER A 233 9.90 9.53 -13.16
CA SER A 233 9.85 8.64 -14.32
C SER A 233 9.22 7.30 -13.97
N GLN A 234 9.65 6.69 -12.85
CA GLN A 234 9.18 5.38 -12.42
C GLN A 234 7.71 5.39 -11.96
N HIS A 235 7.25 6.50 -11.36
CA HIS A 235 5.89 6.63 -10.84
C HIS A 235 4.98 7.52 -11.70
N GLN A 236 5.27 7.64 -13.00
CA GLN A 236 4.40 8.32 -13.98
C GLN A 236 3.95 9.73 -13.55
N GLY A 237 4.82 10.50 -12.89
CA GLY A 237 4.50 11.86 -12.43
C GLY A 237 3.67 11.96 -11.14
N LEU A 238 3.47 10.86 -10.40
CA LEU A 238 2.73 10.89 -9.13
C LEU A 238 3.53 11.48 -7.96
N LEU A 239 4.85 11.63 -8.08
CA LEU A 239 5.70 12.16 -7.02
C LEU A 239 5.43 13.66 -6.77
N ARG A 240 5.14 14.03 -5.52
CA ARG A 240 4.91 15.41 -5.06
C ARG A 240 6.08 15.94 -4.23
N ASP A 241 6.15 17.25 -4.00
CA ASP A 241 7.25 17.88 -3.24
C ASP A 241 7.31 17.45 -1.78
N SER A 242 6.17 17.02 -1.25
CA SER A 242 6.02 16.43 0.08
C SER A 242 6.52 14.97 0.18
N MET A 243 7.05 14.41 -0.92
CA MET A 243 7.47 13.02 -1.03
C MET A 243 8.95 12.89 -1.42
N VAL A 244 9.56 11.81 -0.96
CA VAL A 244 10.89 11.34 -1.35
C VAL A 244 10.82 9.88 -1.75
N CYS A 245 11.87 9.37 -2.38
CA CYS A 245 11.84 8.02 -2.89
C CYS A 245 13.24 7.41 -2.87
N THR A 246 13.28 6.10 -2.74
CA THR A 246 14.51 5.32 -2.65
C THR A 246 14.46 4.15 -3.62
N GLU A 247 15.62 3.74 -4.11
CA GLU A 247 15.80 2.57 -4.94
C GLU A 247 16.43 1.43 -4.12
N THR A 248 15.97 0.22 -4.36
CA THR A 248 16.57 -0.96 -3.75
C THR A 248 17.94 -1.27 -4.38
N THR A 249 18.87 -1.78 -3.56
CA THR A 249 20.24 -2.09 -4.02
C THR A 249 20.32 -3.27 -4.98
N ALA A 250 19.24 -4.05 -5.12
CA ALA A 250 19.10 -5.14 -6.07
C ALA A 250 17.65 -5.25 -6.55
N THR A 251 17.45 -5.81 -7.75
CA THR A 251 16.13 -6.00 -8.36
C THR A 251 15.26 -7.01 -7.62
N THR A 252 15.88 -7.95 -6.92
CA THR A 252 15.20 -8.93 -6.07
C THR A 252 14.84 -8.39 -4.69
N HIS A 253 15.29 -7.18 -4.34
CA HIS A 253 14.98 -6.56 -3.06
C HIS A 253 13.70 -5.73 -3.15
N GLY A 254 13.00 -5.54 -2.04
CA GLY A 254 11.76 -4.76 -2.09
C GLY A 254 11.12 -4.48 -0.75
N VAL A 255 10.36 -3.39 -0.71
CA VAL A 255 9.48 -3.05 0.41
C VAL A 255 8.07 -3.55 0.10
N CYS A 256 7.46 -4.24 1.06
CA CYS A 256 6.09 -4.73 0.98
C CYS A 256 5.07 -3.86 1.73
N ALA A 257 3.81 -3.98 1.33
CA ALA A 257 2.70 -3.16 1.84
C ALA A 257 2.49 -3.29 3.37
N ALA A 258 2.82 -4.44 3.96
CA ALA A 258 2.75 -4.65 5.41
C ALA A 258 3.66 -3.70 6.21
N ASN A 259 4.67 -3.09 5.57
CA ASN A 259 5.58 -2.15 6.20
C ASN A 259 5.13 -0.68 6.07
N ARG A 260 3.96 -0.40 5.46
CA ARG A 260 3.40 0.95 5.35
C ARG A 260 3.38 1.64 6.72
N GLY A 261 3.71 2.93 6.77
CA GLY A 261 3.77 3.71 7.99
C GLY A 261 5.06 3.55 8.80
N GLY A 262 5.91 2.57 8.48
CA GLY A 262 7.24 2.43 9.09
C GLY A 262 8.20 3.55 8.68
N GLY A 263 9.31 3.68 9.42
CA GLY A 263 10.30 4.73 9.20
C GLY A 263 11.34 4.39 8.13
N LEU A 264 11.74 5.42 7.38
CA LEU A 264 12.99 5.47 6.60
C LEU A 264 14.03 6.28 7.38
N TYR A 265 15.19 5.68 7.63
CA TYR A 265 16.28 6.30 8.38
C TYR A 265 17.49 6.53 7.47
N CYS A 266 18.01 7.75 7.46
CA CYS A 266 19.23 8.11 6.73
C CYS A 266 20.17 8.78 7.72
N ASN A 267 21.40 8.28 7.87
CA ASN A 267 22.31 8.69 8.95
C ASN A 267 21.65 8.65 10.33
N ASP A 268 20.93 7.56 10.63
CA ASP A 268 20.19 7.34 11.88
C ASP A 268 19.05 8.34 12.18
N LEU A 269 18.74 9.25 11.26
CA LEU A 269 17.66 10.24 11.40
C LEU A 269 16.41 9.82 10.62
N LEU A 270 15.24 9.93 11.25
CA LEU A 270 13.95 9.65 10.63
C LEU A 270 13.68 10.65 9.51
N THR A 271 13.76 10.16 8.28
CA THR A 271 13.73 10.96 7.05
C THR A 271 12.38 10.85 6.33
N GLY A 272 11.72 9.69 6.42
CA GLY A 272 10.47 9.45 5.73
C GLY A 272 9.56 8.46 6.43
N VAL A 273 8.29 8.46 6.03
CA VAL A 273 7.27 7.48 6.41
C VAL A 273 6.90 6.67 5.17
N ILE A 274 6.98 5.34 5.23
CA ILE A 274 6.69 4.46 4.08
C ILE A 274 5.24 4.67 3.63
N SER A 275 5.05 5.04 2.35
CA SER A 275 3.72 5.36 1.80
C SER A 275 3.30 4.38 0.70
N PHE A 276 3.95 4.37 -0.49
CA PHE A 276 3.55 3.51 -1.61
C PHE A 276 4.74 3.06 -2.46
N GLY A 277 4.46 2.38 -3.58
CA GLY A 277 5.50 1.84 -4.46
C GLY A 277 5.97 0.45 -4.04
N PHE A 278 5.09 -0.34 -3.40
CA PHE A 278 5.44 -1.67 -2.93
C PHE A 278 5.69 -2.64 -4.08
N GLY A 279 6.96 -3.03 -4.26
CA GLY A 279 7.37 -3.98 -5.30
C GLY A 279 7.65 -5.38 -4.79
N CYS A 280 7.81 -5.59 -3.48
CA CYS A 280 8.07 -6.91 -2.87
C CYS A 280 9.12 -7.77 -3.60
N GLY A 281 10.15 -7.16 -4.21
CA GLY A 281 11.23 -7.86 -4.92
C GLY A 281 10.87 -8.41 -6.31
N THR A 282 9.73 -8.01 -6.89
CA THR A 282 9.26 -8.54 -8.19
C THR A 282 9.12 -7.49 -9.29
N ASN A 283 8.39 -6.39 -9.03
CA ASN A 283 7.95 -5.49 -10.11
C ASN A 283 8.23 -3.99 -9.87
N ASN A 284 8.87 -3.62 -8.76
CA ASN A 284 9.25 -2.23 -8.51
C ASN A 284 10.40 -2.11 -7.50
N THR A 285 11.47 -1.42 -7.89
CA THR A 285 12.63 -1.13 -7.03
C THR A 285 12.54 0.22 -6.34
N TYR A 286 11.60 1.08 -6.74
CA TYR A 286 11.45 2.43 -6.19
C TYR A 286 10.29 2.50 -5.19
N THR A 287 10.60 2.81 -3.93
CA THR A 287 9.60 3.00 -2.87
C THR A 287 9.45 4.49 -2.58
N VAL A 288 8.22 4.95 -2.37
CA VAL A 288 7.90 6.36 -2.07
C VAL A 288 7.53 6.52 -0.60
N TYR A 289 8.04 7.60 -0.01
CA TYR A 289 7.89 7.95 1.40
C TYR A 289 7.37 9.37 1.51
N THR A 290 6.54 9.61 2.52
CA THR A 290 6.19 10.97 2.95
C THR A 290 7.37 11.59 3.66
N GLN A 291 7.83 12.77 3.22
CA GLN A 291 9.04 13.41 3.72
C GLN A 291 8.82 14.06 5.09
N VAL A 292 9.50 13.57 6.14
CA VAL A 292 9.31 14.04 7.52
C VAL A 292 9.68 15.52 7.68
N ARG A 293 10.77 15.97 7.05
CA ARG A 293 11.17 17.38 6.99
C ARG A 293 10.03 18.29 6.52
N TYR A 294 9.32 17.89 5.47
CA TYR A 294 8.23 18.69 4.89
C TYR A 294 7.08 18.89 5.88
N PHE A 295 6.76 17.86 6.67
CA PHE A 295 5.66 17.88 7.64
C PHE A 295 6.08 18.26 9.07
N HIS A 296 7.32 18.70 9.29
CA HIS A 296 7.85 18.97 10.63
C HIS A 296 6.92 19.86 11.48
N HIS A 297 6.49 20.99 10.92
CA HIS A 297 5.60 21.91 11.63
C HIS A 297 4.22 21.28 11.91
N TRP A 298 3.66 20.55 10.94
CA TRP A 298 2.41 19.83 11.12
C TRP A 298 2.51 18.75 12.21
N ILE A 299 3.63 18.00 12.28
CA ILE A 299 3.87 16.99 13.32
C ILE A 299 3.84 17.65 14.70
N GLN A 300 4.57 18.76 14.87
CA GLN A 300 4.63 19.47 16.15
C GLN A 300 3.27 19.98 16.62
N GLN A 301 2.42 20.45 15.70
CA GLN A 301 1.07 20.89 16.04
C GLN A 301 0.23 19.78 16.68
N GLN A 302 0.46 18.51 16.33
CA GLN A 302 -0.33 17.39 16.87
C GLN A 302 -0.02 17.13 18.36
N PHE A 303 1.13 17.56 18.88
CA PHE A 303 1.53 17.30 20.26
C PHE A 303 0.64 17.99 21.30
N ILE A 304 0.13 19.17 20.95
CA ILE A 304 -0.75 19.97 21.82
C ILE A 304 -2.23 19.89 21.39
N ARG A 305 -2.53 19.24 20.26
CA ARG A 305 -3.86 19.22 19.67
C ARG A 305 -4.88 18.50 20.54
N THR A 306 -6.09 19.05 20.68
CA THR A 306 -7.15 18.47 21.51
C THR A 306 -8.37 17.96 20.73
N ASP A 307 -8.48 18.28 19.46
CA ASP A 307 -9.53 17.83 18.54
C ASP A 307 -9.01 16.74 17.60
N THR A 308 -9.92 15.93 17.05
CA THR A 308 -9.61 14.97 15.99
C THR A 308 -9.95 15.64 14.65
N PRO A 309 -8.99 15.91 13.76
CA PRO A 309 -9.28 16.50 12.46
C PRO A 309 -10.16 15.55 11.63
N VAL A 310 -11.04 16.12 10.82
CA VAL A 310 -11.76 15.37 9.78
C VAL A 310 -10.73 14.89 8.75
N ALA A 311 -10.86 13.65 8.30
CA ALA A 311 -10.05 13.12 7.21
C ALA A 311 -10.23 13.99 5.96
N GLY A 312 -9.19 14.12 5.14
CA GLY A 312 -9.19 15.00 3.97
C GLY A 312 -10.27 14.68 2.93
N PRO A 313 -10.43 15.56 1.93
CA PRO A 313 -11.64 15.62 1.12
C PRO A 313 -11.92 14.28 0.44
N THR A 314 -12.96 13.59 0.89
CA THR A 314 -13.83 12.83 -0.01
C THR A 314 -14.68 13.85 -0.76
N PRO A 315 -14.70 13.80 -2.10
CA PRO A 315 -15.43 12.72 -2.78
C PRO A 315 -14.66 12.06 -3.94
N MET A 316 -15.07 10.83 -4.27
CA MET A 316 -14.80 10.21 -5.58
C MET A 316 -15.16 11.19 -6.71
N PRO A 317 -14.32 11.35 -7.74
CA PRO A 317 -14.78 11.90 -9.00
C PRO A 317 -15.86 10.95 -9.57
N GLY A 318 -17.14 11.30 -9.42
CA GLY A 318 -18.23 10.68 -10.18
C GLY A 318 -19.32 9.90 -9.44
N VAL A 319 -19.32 9.78 -8.10
CA VAL A 319 -20.46 9.16 -7.39
C VAL A 319 -21.28 10.23 -6.69
N VAL A 320 -22.22 10.80 -7.44
CA VAL A 320 -23.33 11.58 -6.87
C VAL A 320 -24.32 10.57 -6.29
N GLY A 321 -24.16 10.26 -5.01
CA GLY A 321 -25.16 9.52 -4.24
C GLY A 321 -26.38 10.41 -4.03
N GLY A 322 -27.47 10.11 -4.74
CA GLY A 322 -28.76 10.74 -4.53
C GLY A 322 -29.31 10.44 -3.14
N GLY A 323 -29.56 11.48 -2.35
CA GLY A 323 -30.27 11.41 -1.08
C GLY A 323 -30.67 12.82 -0.66
N GLY A 324 -31.96 13.14 -0.77
CA GLY A 324 -32.50 14.49 -0.72
C GLY A 324 -32.48 15.18 0.65
N GLY A 325 -32.68 16.51 0.60
CA GLY A 325 -32.88 17.36 1.77
C GLY A 325 -32.52 18.82 1.53
N ASP A 326 -33.36 19.51 0.76
CA ASP A 326 -33.68 20.95 0.73
C ASP A 326 -32.59 22.05 0.77
N ALA A 327 -32.59 22.77 -0.37
CA ALA A 327 -32.61 24.23 -0.51
C ALA A 327 -31.35 25.06 -0.17
N SER A 328 -30.60 25.39 -1.22
CA SER A 328 -30.38 26.78 -1.64
C SER A 328 -29.98 26.82 -3.12
N THR A 329 -30.95 27.16 -3.96
CA THR A 329 -30.83 27.31 -5.41
C THR A 329 -30.24 28.68 -5.77
N VAL A 330 -29.13 28.70 -6.51
CA VAL A 330 -28.82 29.84 -7.38
C VAL A 330 -28.88 29.31 -8.81
N SER A 331 -29.94 29.73 -9.50
CA SER A 331 -30.25 29.42 -10.88
C SER A 331 -29.33 30.20 -11.83
N LEU A 332 -28.76 29.52 -12.83
CA LEU A 332 -28.35 30.10 -14.11
C LEU A 332 -28.72 29.12 -15.22
N SER A 333 -30.00 29.16 -15.58
CA SER A 333 -30.58 28.86 -16.89
C SER A 333 -29.89 29.71 -17.99
N VAL A 334 -29.77 29.39 -19.27
CA VAL A 334 -30.29 28.36 -20.20
C VAL A 334 -29.48 28.50 -21.50
N ALA A 335 -29.21 27.40 -22.21
CA ALA A 335 -29.32 27.31 -23.68
C ALA A 335 -28.96 25.89 -24.16
N ILE A 336 -29.97 25.00 -24.17
CA ILE A 336 -30.01 23.83 -25.05
C ILE A 336 -31.01 24.18 -26.16
N VAL A 337 -30.59 24.07 -27.43
CA VAL A 337 -31.53 23.99 -28.56
C VAL A 337 -31.25 22.70 -29.33
N ILE A 338 -32.37 22.03 -29.64
CA ILE A 338 -32.55 20.64 -30.02
C ILE A 338 -32.36 20.40 -31.53
N VAL A 339 -32.01 19.15 -31.81
CA VAL A 339 -31.91 18.35 -33.05
C VAL A 339 -33.00 18.55 -34.14
N ALA A 340 -32.58 18.29 -35.40
CA ALA A 340 -33.29 17.79 -36.60
C ALA A 340 -33.24 18.79 -37.78
N ILE A 341 -32.75 18.44 -38.99
CA ILE A 341 -33.45 17.63 -40.01
C ILE A 341 -32.43 17.12 -41.08
N VAL A 342 -32.71 15.94 -41.61
CA VAL A 342 -32.00 15.23 -42.70
C VAL A 342 -32.38 15.77 -44.08
N SER A 343 -31.36 15.90 -44.94
CA SER A 343 -31.35 15.93 -46.42
C SER A 343 -32.11 17.02 -47.19
N ALA A 344 -31.36 17.86 -47.90
CA ALA A 344 -31.60 18.21 -49.32
C ALA A 344 -30.40 18.97 -49.91
N LEU A 345 -30.00 18.55 -51.13
CA LEU A 345 -29.26 19.29 -52.18
C LEU A 345 -27.75 19.49 -51.93
N PHE A 346 -26.85 18.73 -52.58
CA PHE A 346 -26.45 18.84 -53.99
C PHE A 346 -26.30 20.29 -54.50
N LEU A 347 -25.07 20.60 -54.95
CA LEU A 347 -24.61 21.74 -55.77
C LEU A 347 -24.19 23.01 -55.02
N SER A 348 -22.88 23.12 -54.76
CA SER A 348 -22.01 24.08 -55.47
C SER A 348 -20.60 23.50 -55.56
#